data_AF-A0AAV1NQQ4-F1
#
_entry.id   AF-A0AAV1NQQ4-F1
#
_cell.length_a   1.000
_cell.length_b   1.000
_cell.length_c   1.000
_cell.angle_alpha   90.00
_cell.angle_beta   90.00
_cell.angle_gamma   90.00
#
_symmetry.space_group_name_H-M   'P 1'
#
loop_
_entity.id
_entity.type
_entity.pdbx_description
1 polymer ?
#
loop_
_entity_poly.entity_id
_entity_poly.type
_entity_poly.pdbx_seq_one_letter_code
_entity_poly.pdbx_strand_id
1 'polypeptide(L)'
;MAVSGSRDSCVRKRRVDSSKAETHFVNSSKDNGANTDTDTEKEKTLPSLHTGTYWLTRIVLLRAVAFIYFVAFSVAYNQNKQLIGEDGLMPCKNYLNSVKRYVGGKIGMAALAYTPSILWFLDWSHMDANLDGIALLGMALSGFVLVTGMANMVIMVALWVLYHSLVNVGQLWYSFGWESQLLETGFLAIFLCPVWSLSQVPRCCPPSLICIWTFRWLIVRIMLGAGLIKIRGDKCWRDLTCMDYHYETQPVPNPVSYYLHRSPWWIHRFETLSNHFIELIVPFFTFMGRRMRIVNGVIQILFQVVLIISGNLSFLNWLTIVPSLACFDDASLGFLFRSGSGAKKAVLEIQNEDATGRTPEPNKGMLIRRVVNVSLGVLIGYLSIPVVMNLLSSTQVMNTSFDPLRIVNTYGAFGSITKERTEVIFQGTLSQDPKDPEAIWEEYQFLCKPGDIYRQPCLISPYHYRLDWLMWFAAFQTYEQSEWVIHIAGRLLANDTAVLSLLDHNPFQGGDPPRWVRGEHFRYKFSKPGTDSAAQGKWWLRKRIGAYFPPLDLEGLRGYFQSRNWPHPHIRRKRN
;
A
#
# COMPACT_ATOMS: atom_id res chain seq x y z
N MET A 1 -16.10 72.40 8.58
CA MET A 1 -16.66 71.92 9.86
C MET A 1 -15.80 70.73 10.27
N ALA A 2 -14.84 70.83 11.20
CA ALA A 2 -14.98 71.10 12.65
C ALA A 2 -15.53 69.86 13.40
N VAL A 3 -14.96 69.35 14.51
CA VAL A 3 -13.84 69.87 15.34
C VAL A 3 -13.19 68.79 16.26
N SER A 4 -11.85 68.84 16.41
CA SER A 4 -10.98 68.45 17.56
C SER A 4 -10.99 67.03 18.19
N GLY A 5 -9.94 66.57 18.89
CA GLY A 5 -8.64 67.17 19.26
C GLY A 5 -7.52 66.10 19.37
N SER A 6 -6.22 66.41 19.22
CA SER A 6 -5.32 67.12 20.18
C SER A 6 -5.16 66.31 21.49
N ARG A 7 -3.99 65.95 22.03
CA ARG A 7 -2.62 66.53 21.99
C ARG A 7 -1.60 65.46 22.46
N ASP A 8 -0.26 65.60 22.47
CA ASP A 8 0.65 66.70 22.10
C ASP A 8 2.02 66.14 21.55
N SER A 9 3.09 66.93 21.56
CA SER A 9 4.47 66.60 21.17
C SER A 9 5.51 67.11 22.18
N CYS A 10 6.74 66.58 22.18
CA CYS A 10 7.90 67.34 22.68
C CYS A 10 9.21 66.97 21.96
N VAL A 11 10.05 67.97 21.71
CA VAL A 11 11.25 67.93 20.86
C VAL A 11 12.47 68.42 21.65
N ARG A 12 13.66 67.79 21.50
CA ARG A 12 14.93 68.51 21.79
C ARG A 12 16.18 68.04 21.02
N LYS A 13 16.48 68.83 19.98
CA LYS A 13 17.80 69.36 19.53
C LYS A 13 19.05 68.46 19.37
N ARG A 14 19.43 68.33 18.09
CA ARG A 14 20.79 68.52 17.49
C ARG A 14 21.96 68.86 18.45
N ARG A 15 23.13 68.24 18.18
CA ARG A 15 24.28 68.97 17.62
C ARG A 15 25.17 68.05 16.77
N VAL A 16 25.63 68.58 15.63
CA VAL A 16 26.73 68.08 14.81
C VAL A 16 27.92 68.97 15.14
N ASP A 17 29.14 68.44 15.18
CA ASP A 17 30.32 69.17 14.70
C ASP A 17 31.45 68.19 14.36
N SER A 18 32.19 68.52 13.30
CA SER A 18 33.28 67.73 12.72
C SER A 18 34.57 68.53 12.75
N SER A 19 35.70 67.92 13.13
CA SER A 19 37.01 68.44 12.71
C SER A 19 38.04 67.31 12.59
N LYS A 20 38.94 67.46 11.60
CA LYS A 20 40.14 66.63 11.39
C LYS A 20 41.33 67.30 12.09
N ALA A 21 42.29 66.51 12.56
CA ALA A 21 43.71 66.84 12.53
C ALA A 21 44.54 65.55 12.66
N GLU A 22 45.77 65.56 12.15
CA GLU A 22 46.61 64.37 11.95
C GLU A 22 47.81 64.30 12.93
N THR A 23 48.40 63.10 13.03
CA THR A 23 49.83 62.81 13.34
C THR A 23 50.49 63.42 14.59
N HIS A 24 51.02 62.56 15.48
CA HIS A 24 52.44 62.15 15.44
C HIS A 24 52.78 61.01 16.44
N PHE A 25 53.87 60.29 16.17
CA PHE A 25 54.44 59.19 16.97
C PHE A 25 55.19 59.68 18.23
N VAL A 26 55.28 58.85 19.28
CA VAL A 26 56.53 58.19 19.79
C VAL A 26 56.27 57.41 21.10
N ASN A 27 57.05 56.34 21.32
CA ASN A 27 56.94 55.34 22.39
C ASN A 27 57.13 55.84 23.84
N SER A 28 56.49 55.13 24.78
CA SER A 28 57.07 54.81 26.09
C SER A 28 56.50 53.50 26.64
N SER A 29 57.37 52.61 27.10
CA SER A 29 57.06 51.26 27.59
C SER A 29 56.84 51.22 29.12
N LYS A 30 55.85 50.42 29.58
CA LYS A 30 55.99 49.52 30.76
C LYS A 30 54.74 48.64 30.98
N ASP A 31 54.97 47.48 31.57
CA ASP A 31 53.96 46.47 31.91
C ASP A 31 52.85 46.98 32.83
N ASN A 32 51.64 46.42 32.64
CA ASN A 32 51.07 45.52 33.65
C ASN A 32 49.94 44.70 33.03
N GLY A 33 49.93 43.39 33.34
CA GLY A 33 48.97 42.46 32.76
C GLY A 33 47.57 42.60 33.37
N ALA A 34 46.55 42.48 32.52
CA ALA A 34 45.20 42.12 32.91
C ALA A 34 44.66 41.14 31.86
N ASN A 35 44.33 39.92 32.27
CA ASN A 35 43.53 39.02 31.45
C ASN A 35 42.19 39.71 31.17
N THR A 36 41.91 39.97 29.90
CA THR A 36 40.55 40.18 29.44
C THR A 36 40.23 39.04 28.50
N ASP A 37 39.39 38.13 28.97
CA ASP A 37 38.90 37.00 28.20
C ASP A 37 38.30 37.50 26.88
N THR A 38 38.96 37.18 25.77
CA THR A 38 38.34 37.23 24.47
C THR A 38 37.37 36.07 24.38
N ASP A 39 36.20 36.24 25.02
CA ASP A 39 35.00 35.48 24.74
C ASP A 39 34.61 35.74 23.27
N THR A 40 35.29 35.03 22.37
CA THR A 40 34.85 34.91 20.98
C THR A 40 33.43 34.39 21.01
N GLU A 41 32.48 35.23 20.59
CA GLU A 41 31.09 34.85 20.41
C GLU A 41 31.03 33.65 19.47
N LYS A 42 30.99 32.45 20.05
CA LYS A 42 30.56 31.24 19.35
C LYS A 42 29.08 31.44 19.06
N GLU A 43 28.84 32.05 17.90
CA GLU A 43 27.57 32.04 17.20
C GLU A 43 27.00 30.63 17.35
N LYS A 44 25.91 30.49 18.14
CA LYS A 44 25.32 29.19 18.47
C LYS A 44 24.61 28.64 17.25
N THR A 45 25.39 28.19 16.26
CA THR A 45 24.94 27.38 15.15
C THR A 45 24.16 26.21 15.73
N LEU A 46 22.84 26.19 15.49
CA LEU A 46 21.96 25.12 15.93
C LEU A 46 22.57 23.78 15.47
N PRO A 47 22.69 22.77 16.36
CA PRO A 47 23.33 21.51 16.00
C PRO A 47 22.56 20.84 14.85
N SER A 48 23.16 20.91 13.67
CA SER A 48 22.61 20.41 12.42
C SER A 48 22.99 18.96 12.20
N LEU A 49 22.01 18.11 11.87
CA LEU A 49 22.25 16.72 11.53
C LEU A 49 23.16 16.61 10.30
N HIS A 50 24.17 15.74 10.36
CA HIS A 50 25.06 15.47 9.23
C HIS A 50 24.30 14.84 8.05
N THR A 51 24.71 15.20 6.84
CA THR A 51 24.18 14.62 5.60
C THR A 51 24.72 13.20 5.38
N GLY A 52 23.92 12.33 4.77
CA GLY A 52 24.35 10.99 4.37
C GLY A 52 24.27 9.90 5.45
N THR A 53 23.76 10.20 6.64
CA THR A 53 23.36 9.19 7.64
C THR A 53 21.85 8.87 7.53
N TYR A 54 21.40 7.72 8.06
CA TYR A 54 20.03 7.20 7.87
C TYR A 54 19.39 6.64 9.16
N TRP A 55 19.81 7.11 10.34
CA TRP A 55 19.30 6.69 11.65
C TRP A 55 17.82 7.04 11.85
N LEU A 56 17.44 8.28 11.54
CA LEU A 56 16.07 8.76 11.55
C LEU A 56 15.29 8.19 10.36
N THR A 57 15.92 8.12 9.17
CA THR A 57 15.32 7.48 7.98
C THR A 57 14.88 6.05 8.27
N ARG A 58 15.68 5.26 9.00
CA ARG A 58 15.31 3.91 9.45
C ARG A 58 14.03 3.91 10.28
N ILE A 59 13.88 4.83 11.24
CA ILE A 59 12.69 4.88 12.11
C ILE A 59 11.44 5.17 11.28
N VAL A 60 11.53 6.11 10.33
CA VAL A 60 10.40 6.44 9.43
C VAL A 60 10.08 5.25 8.50
N LEU A 61 11.09 4.59 7.92
CA LEU A 61 10.91 3.39 7.10
C LEU A 61 10.23 2.26 7.89
N LEU A 62 10.72 1.92 9.08
CA LEU A 62 10.16 0.83 9.89
C LEU A 62 8.73 1.12 10.34
N ARG A 63 8.43 2.37 10.73
CA ARG A 63 7.04 2.79 11.04
C ARG A 63 6.14 2.72 9.82
N ALA A 64 6.62 3.13 8.64
CA ALA A 64 5.83 3.06 7.41
C ALA A 64 5.54 1.61 7.00
N VAL A 65 6.53 0.71 7.05
CA VAL A 65 6.33 -0.73 6.83
C VAL A 65 5.34 -1.32 7.85
N ALA A 66 5.48 -0.97 9.12
CA ALA A 66 4.58 -1.42 10.18
C ALA A 66 3.15 -0.91 10.00
N PHE A 67 2.95 0.33 9.52
CA PHE A 67 1.63 0.85 9.16
C PHE A 67 0.96 0.01 8.06
N ILE A 68 1.68 -0.32 6.98
CA ILE A 68 1.12 -1.16 5.91
C ILE A 68 0.80 -2.57 6.43
N TYR A 69 1.69 -3.17 7.22
CA TYR A 69 1.39 -4.46 7.86
C TYR A 69 0.15 -4.40 8.75
N PHE A 70 0.00 -3.35 9.57
CA PHE A 70 -1.16 -3.19 10.43
C PHE A 70 -2.45 -3.17 9.61
N VAL A 71 -2.52 -2.33 8.57
CA VAL A 71 -3.68 -2.27 7.65
C VAL A 71 -3.93 -3.61 6.97
N ALA A 72 -2.88 -4.27 6.48
CA ALA A 72 -3.01 -5.54 5.76
C ALA A 72 -3.47 -6.69 6.68
N PHE A 73 -3.04 -6.71 7.95
CA PHE A 73 -3.55 -7.65 8.95
C PHE A 73 -4.96 -7.27 9.44
N SER A 74 -5.36 -5.99 9.47
CA SER A 74 -6.76 -5.60 9.71
C SER A 74 -7.69 -6.01 8.55
N VAL A 75 -7.22 -5.92 7.30
CA VAL A 75 -7.92 -6.48 6.13
C VAL A 75 -8.07 -7.99 6.29
N ALA A 76 -6.99 -8.69 6.69
CA ALA A 76 -7.02 -10.13 6.94
C ALA A 76 -8.03 -10.51 8.04
N TYR A 77 -7.99 -9.86 9.20
CA TYR A 77 -8.88 -10.13 10.34
C TYR A 77 -10.37 -9.97 9.97
N ASN A 78 -10.71 -8.88 9.28
CA ASN A 78 -12.11 -8.56 8.98
C ASN A 78 -12.73 -9.40 7.83
N GLN A 79 -11.91 -10.04 6.98
CA GLN A 79 -12.40 -10.70 5.75
C GLN A 79 -11.96 -12.17 5.60
N ASN A 80 -10.87 -12.62 6.24
CA ASN A 80 -10.34 -13.97 5.95
C ASN A 80 -11.31 -15.08 6.36
N LYS A 81 -12.11 -14.89 7.42
CA LYS A 81 -13.12 -15.88 7.84
C LYS A 81 -14.14 -16.16 6.73
N GLN A 82 -14.64 -15.12 6.09
CA GLN A 82 -15.62 -15.19 5.01
C GLN A 82 -15.00 -15.61 3.66
N LEU A 83 -13.72 -15.28 3.43
CA LEU A 83 -13.04 -15.54 2.15
C LEU A 83 -12.32 -16.89 2.11
N ILE A 84 -11.61 -17.27 3.17
CA ILE A 84 -10.73 -18.45 3.26
C ILE A 84 -10.85 -19.27 4.56
N GLY A 85 -11.78 -18.91 5.46
CA GLY A 85 -12.12 -19.68 6.65
C GLY A 85 -12.76 -21.02 6.33
N GLU A 86 -13.20 -21.74 7.35
CA GLU A 86 -13.77 -23.09 7.21
C GLU A 86 -15.05 -23.09 6.33
N ASP A 87 -15.96 -22.15 6.60
CA ASP A 87 -17.17 -21.90 5.81
C ASP A 87 -16.96 -20.78 4.75
N GLY A 88 -15.71 -20.46 4.41
CA GLY A 88 -15.36 -19.37 3.49
C GLY A 88 -15.65 -19.66 2.01
N LEU A 89 -15.53 -18.64 1.16
CA LEU A 89 -15.70 -18.77 -0.30
C LEU A 89 -14.63 -19.66 -0.97
N MET A 90 -13.42 -19.74 -0.43
CA MET A 90 -12.37 -20.65 -0.88
C MET A 90 -11.58 -21.21 0.31
N PRO A 91 -12.13 -22.20 1.05
CA PRO A 91 -11.59 -22.64 2.33
C PRO A 91 -10.12 -23.06 2.26
N CYS A 92 -9.27 -22.41 3.06
CA CYS A 92 -7.84 -22.69 3.20
C CYS A 92 -7.57 -24.18 3.48
N LYS A 93 -8.41 -24.80 4.31
CA LYS A 93 -8.39 -26.22 4.65
C LYS A 93 -8.51 -27.14 3.43
N ASN A 94 -9.30 -26.76 2.43
CA ASN A 94 -9.46 -27.53 1.19
C ASN A 94 -8.24 -27.36 0.29
N TYR A 95 -7.70 -26.14 0.19
CA TYR A 95 -6.46 -25.85 -0.55
C TYR A 95 -5.25 -26.61 0.01
N LEU A 96 -5.00 -26.52 1.32
CA LEU A 96 -3.91 -27.24 1.99
C LEU A 96 -4.06 -28.77 1.85
N ASN A 97 -5.28 -29.30 1.90
CA ASN A 97 -5.52 -30.72 1.61
C ASN A 97 -5.20 -31.10 0.15
N SER A 98 -5.53 -30.26 -0.82
CA SER A 98 -5.20 -30.49 -2.23
C SER A 98 -3.68 -30.46 -2.47
N VAL A 99 -2.97 -29.49 -1.89
CA VAL A 99 -1.50 -29.44 -1.92
C VAL A 99 -0.89 -30.68 -1.25
N LYS A 100 -1.40 -31.08 -0.07
CA LYS A 100 -0.97 -32.30 0.63
C LYS A 100 -1.14 -33.55 -0.23
N ARG A 101 -2.25 -33.70 -0.97
CA ARG A 101 -2.45 -34.81 -1.92
C ARG A 101 -1.47 -34.76 -3.07
N TYR A 102 -1.30 -33.58 -3.70
CA TYR A 102 -0.38 -33.37 -4.83
C TYR A 102 1.07 -33.75 -4.49
N VAL A 103 1.52 -33.45 -3.28
CA VAL A 103 2.90 -33.68 -2.81
C VAL A 103 3.08 -35.08 -2.15
N GLY A 104 2.20 -36.03 -2.43
CA GLY A 104 2.36 -37.42 -1.96
C GLY A 104 1.86 -37.70 -0.53
N GLY A 105 0.91 -36.91 -0.03
CA GLY A 105 0.10 -37.20 1.16
C GLY A 105 0.74 -36.85 2.51
N LYS A 106 2.04 -36.59 2.58
CA LYS A 106 2.76 -36.24 3.82
C LYS A 106 3.04 -34.75 3.93
N ILE A 107 2.85 -34.18 5.12
CA ILE A 107 3.33 -32.84 5.44
C ILE A 107 4.85 -32.94 5.61
N GLY A 108 5.60 -32.32 4.71
CA GLY A 108 7.06 -32.40 4.67
C GLY A 108 7.67 -31.27 3.85
N MET A 109 8.99 -31.32 3.65
CA MET A 109 9.74 -30.22 3.02
C MET A 109 9.22 -29.80 1.65
N ALA A 110 8.70 -30.72 0.83
CA ALA A 110 8.14 -30.40 -0.47
C ALA A 110 6.81 -29.62 -0.39
N ALA A 111 5.96 -29.89 0.61
CA ALA A 111 4.72 -29.13 0.83
C ALA A 111 5.03 -27.72 1.36
N LEU A 112 6.02 -27.61 2.25
CA LEU A 112 6.56 -26.34 2.74
C LEU A 112 7.25 -25.52 1.65
N ALA A 113 7.94 -26.16 0.70
CA ALA A 113 8.56 -25.47 -0.44
C ALA A 113 7.53 -24.97 -1.46
N TYR A 114 6.44 -25.70 -1.67
CA TYR A 114 5.36 -25.31 -2.60
C TYR A 114 4.45 -24.23 -2.02
N THR A 115 4.05 -24.36 -0.76
CA THR A 115 3.20 -23.38 -0.05
C THR A 115 3.81 -23.04 1.31
N PRO A 116 4.82 -22.15 1.40
CA PRO A 116 5.45 -21.85 2.68
C PRO A 116 4.49 -21.06 3.60
N SER A 117 4.02 -21.72 4.65
CA SER A 117 3.04 -21.21 5.62
C SER A 117 3.18 -21.88 6.98
N ILE A 118 2.99 -21.14 8.08
CA ILE A 118 2.98 -21.73 9.43
C ILE A 118 1.74 -22.60 9.70
N LEU A 119 0.69 -22.48 8.88
CA LEU A 119 -0.54 -23.27 9.01
C LEU A 119 -0.30 -24.78 8.85
N TRP A 120 0.81 -25.20 8.23
CA TRP A 120 1.22 -26.62 8.22
C TRP A 120 1.54 -27.21 9.60
N PHE A 121 1.81 -26.36 10.60
CA PHE A 121 2.17 -26.76 11.96
C PHE A 121 1.05 -26.51 12.99
N LEU A 122 -0.11 -26.00 12.55
CA LEU A 122 -1.28 -25.71 13.40
C LEU A 122 -2.38 -26.74 13.14
N ASP A 123 -3.27 -26.95 14.11
CA ASP A 123 -4.41 -27.86 13.94
C ASP A 123 -5.49 -27.23 13.02
N TRP A 124 -5.87 -27.96 11.97
CA TRP A 124 -6.86 -27.52 10.98
C TRP A 124 -8.31 -27.74 11.43
N SER A 125 -8.53 -28.29 12.64
CA SER A 125 -9.85 -28.36 13.28
C SER A 125 -10.44 -26.98 13.58
N HIS A 126 -9.59 -25.98 13.85
CA HIS A 126 -9.97 -24.62 14.23
C HIS A 126 -9.37 -23.56 13.28
N MET A 127 -9.61 -23.74 11.98
CA MET A 127 -8.99 -22.91 10.93
C MET A 127 -9.29 -21.41 11.10
N ASP A 128 -10.53 -21.04 11.43
CA ASP A 128 -10.92 -19.65 11.66
C ASP A 128 -10.13 -19.02 12.82
N ALA A 129 -9.99 -19.74 13.94
CA ALA A 129 -9.24 -19.25 15.10
C ALA A 129 -7.73 -19.10 14.80
N ASN A 130 -7.17 -19.97 13.95
CA ASN A 130 -5.79 -19.81 13.48
C ASN A 130 -5.63 -18.57 12.60
N LEU A 131 -6.57 -18.31 11.68
CA LEU A 131 -6.54 -17.13 10.80
C LEU A 131 -6.69 -15.84 11.61
N ASP A 132 -7.64 -15.80 12.55
CA ASP A 132 -7.85 -14.67 13.46
C ASP A 132 -6.61 -14.47 14.35
N GLY A 133 -6.04 -15.53 14.91
CA GLY A 133 -4.83 -15.48 15.74
C GLY A 133 -3.61 -14.95 14.99
N ILE A 134 -3.40 -15.38 13.73
CA ILE A 134 -2.33 -14.86 12.86
C ILE A 134 -2.54 -13.37 12.57
N ALA A 135 -3.77 -12.96 12.26
CA ALA A 135 -4.08 -11.57 11.96
C ALA A 135 -3.96 -10.66 13.19
N LEU A 136 -4.50 -11.07 14.35
CA LEU A 136 -4.40 -10.36 15.62
C LEU A 136 -2.94 -10.22 16.09
N LEU A 137 -2.14 -11.28 16.02
CA LEU A 137 -0.71 -11.23 16.36
C LEU A 137 0.06 -10.30 15.40
N GLY A 138 -0.26 -10.36 14.10
CA GLY A 138 0.28 -9.45 13.09
C GLY A 138 -0.06 -7.99 13.38
N MET A 139 -1.30 -7.67 13.73
CA MET A 139 -1.73 -6.33 14.15
C MET A 139 -1.04 -5.87 15.45
N ALA A 140 -0.89 -6.76 16.45
CA ALA A 140 -0.24 -6.42 17.71
C ALA A 140 1.25 -6.09 17.52
N LEU A 141 1.99 -6.93 16.78
CA LEU A 141 3.42 -6.73 16.51
C LEU A 141 3.67 -5.48 15.64
N SER A 142 2.84 -5.25 14.62
CA SER A 142 2.96 -4.07 13.74
C SER A 142 2.53 -2.79 14.46
N GLY A 143 1.45 -2.81 15.24
CA GLY A 143 1.03 -1.71 16.10
C GLY A 143 2.11 -1.31 17.11
N PHE A 144 2.78 -2.28 17.74
CA PHE A 144 3.92 -2.03 18.63
C PHE A 144 5.05 -1.28 17.92
N VAL A 145 5.48 -1.74 16.73
CA VAL A 145 6.56 -1.07 15.95
C VAL A 145 6.12 0.32 15.49
N LEU A 146 4.86 0.47 15.05
CA LEU A 146 4.30 1.74 14.59
C LEU A 146 4.32 2.80 15.69
N VAL A 147 3.75 2.48 16.86
CA VAL A 147 3.68 3.40 18.01
C VAL A 147 5.07 3.67 18.58
N THR A 148 5.80 2.62 18.96
CA THR A 148 7.08 2.79 19.68
C THR A 148 8.24 3.23 18.78
N GLY A 149 8.19 2.94 17.48
CA GLY A 149 9.35 3.09 16.59
C GLY A 149 10.52 2.15 16.92
N MET A 150 10.32 1.18 17.83
CA MET A 150 11.31 0.18 18.20
C MET A 150 11.02 -1.13 17.46
N ALA A 151 12.01 -1.66 16.77
CA ALA A 151 11.93 -2.97 16.13
C ALA A 151 13.28 -3.70 16.22
N ASN A 152 13.20 -5.02 16.26
CA ASN A 152 14.34 -5.91 16.13
C ASN A 152 14.08 -6.90 14.96
N MET A 153 15.08 -7.69 14.57
CA MET A 153 14.93 -8.65 13.47
C MET A 153 13.85 -9.69 13.77
N VAL A 154 13.73 -10.13 15.02
CA VAL A 154 12.75 -11.17 15.42
C VAL A 154 11.32 -10.71 15.15
N ILE A 155 10.96 -9.47 15.53
CA ILE A 155 9.63 -8.90 15.27
C ILE A 155 9.38 -8.75 13.76
N MET A 156 10.36 -8.26 13.00
CA MET A 156 10.20 -8.08 11.55
C MET A 156 10.12 -9.41 10.79
N VAL A 157 10.88 -10.44 11.22
CA VAL A 157 10.78 -11.81 10.70
C VAL A 157 9.42 -12.41 11.04
N ALA A 158 8.94 -12.25 12.28
CA ALA A 158 7.63 -12.75 12.68
C ALA A 158 6.50 -12.11 11.85
N LEU A 159 6.50 -10.78 11.68
CA LEU A 159 5.57 -10.07 10.79
C LEU A 159 5.61 -10.61 9.36
N TRP A 160 6.82 -10.78 8.81
CA TRP A 160 7.00 -11.31 7.45
C TRP A 160 6.49 -12.75 7.32
N VAL A 161 6.85 -13.66 8.24
CA VAL A 161 6.40 -15.06 8.24
C VAL A 161 4.88 -15.17 8.39
N LEU A 162 4.27 -14.39 9.29
CA LEU A 162 2.81 -14.34 9.47
C LEU A 162 2.12 -13.89 8.18
N TYR A 163 2.63 -12.84 7.53
CA TYR A 163 2.04 -12.33 6.29
C TYR A 163 2.23 -13.29 5.11
N HIS A 164 3.44 -13.83 4.94
CA HIS A 164 3.79 -14.83 3.93
C HIS A 164 2.90 -16.07 4.02
N SER A 165 2.59 -16.48 5.26
CA SER A 165 1.68 -17.60 5.55
C SER A 165 0.25 -17.35 5.04
N LEU A 166 -0.27 -16.12 5.19
CA LEU A 166 -1.58 -15.73 4.67
C LEU A 166 -1.58 -15.61 3.14
N VAL A 167 -0.57 -14.95 2.56
CA VAL A 167 -0.46 -14.73 1.11
C VAL A 167 -0.44 -16.05 0.34
N ASN A 168 0.25 -17.08 0.85
CA ASN A 168 0.37 -18.36 0.15
C ASN A 168 -0.85 -19.28 0.29
N VAL A 169 -1.68 -19.13 1.33
CA VAL A 169 -2.95 -19.90 1.45
C VAL A 169 -4.16 -19.12 0.93
N GLY A 170 -4.00 -17.81 0.72
CA GLY A 170 -5.05 -16.88 0.31
C GLY A 170 -5.58 -17.06 -1.11
N GLN A 171 -4.90 -17.85 -1.94
CA GLN A 171 -5.31 -18.16 -3.32
C GLN A 171 -5.62 -16.88 -4.13
N LEU A 172 -6.72 -16.84 -4.89
CA LEU A 172 -7.15 -15.68 -5.69
C LEU A 172 -7.27 -14.40 -4.84
N TRP A 173 -7.72 -14.50 -3.58
CA TRP A 173 -7.91 -13.37 -2.68
C TRP A 173 -6.60 -12.66 -2.31
N TYR A 174 -5.43 -13.25 -2.56
CA TYR A 174 -4.09 -12.69 -2.30
C TYR A 174 -3.18 -12.73 -3.55
N SER A 175 -3.77 -12.74 -4.75
CA SER A 175 -3.04 -12.82 -6.03
C SER A 175 -2.50 -11.47 -6.55
N PHE A 176 -2.63 -10.39 -5.77
CA PHE A 176 -2.34 -9.02 -6.21
C PHE A 176 -0.87 -8.61 -6.08
N GLY A 177 -0.39 -7.70 -6.95
CA GLY A 177 1.01 -7.27 -6.98
C GLY A 177 1.52 -6.62 -5.68
N TRP A 178 0.67 -5.88 -4.96
CA TRP A 178 1.03 -5.29 -3.66
C TRP A 178 1.26 -6.32 -2.54
N GLU A 179 0.72 -7.54 -2.68
CA GLU A 179 0.95 -8.63 -1.71
C GLU A 179 2.42 -9.07 -1.77
N SER A 180 2.91 -9.33 -2.99
CA SER A 180 4.33 -9.64 -3.25
C SER A 180 5.24 -8.45 -2.92
N GLN A 181 4.80 -7.22 -3.19
CA GLN A 181 5.53 -6.00 -2.80
C GLN A 181 5.68 -5.87 -1.28
N LEU A 182 4.67 -6.23 -0.49
CA LEU A 182 4.72 -6.15 0.97
C LEU A 182 5.67 -7.22 1.54
N LEU A 183 5.69 -8.41 0.95
CA LEU A 183 6.66 -9.46 1.29
C LEU A 183 8.09 -9.03 0.99
N GLU A 184 8.36 -8.47 -0.20
CA GLU A 184 9.68 -7.96 -0.55
C GLU A 184 10.11 -6.77 0.34
N THR A 185 9.25 -5.76 0.51
CA THR A 185 9.53 -4.58 1.35
C THR A 185 9.74 -4.99 2.82
N GLY A 186 8.92 -5.91 3.32
CA GLY A 186 9.02 -6.47 4.66
C GLY A 186 10.28 -7.27 4.89
N PHE A 187 10.70 -8.08 3.92
CA PHE A 187 11.97 -8.82 3.96
C PHE A 187 13.16 -7.85 4.07
N LEU A 188 13.20 -6.81 3.22
CA LEU A 188 14.25 -5.79 3.28
C LEU A 188 14.28 -5.05 4.63
N ALA A 189 13.11 -4.83 5.26
CA ALA A 189 13.00 -4.15 6.53
C ALA A 189 13.61 -4.93 7.72
N ILE A 190 13.63 -6.27 7.67
CA ILE A 190 14.35 -7.11 8.65
C ILE A 190 15.82 -6.64 8.76
N PHE A 191 16.46 -6.41 7.61
CA PHE A 191 17.87 -6.03 7.55
C PHE A 191 18.13 -4.56 7.92
N LEU A 192 17.13 -3.76 8.28
CA LEU A 192 17.34 -2.45 8.92
C LEU A 192 17.52 -2.56 10.45
N CYS A 193 17.03 -3.64 11.07
CA CYS A 193 16.94 -3.78 12.52
C CYS A 193 18.20 -4.38 13.19
N PRO A 194 18.47 -4.12 14.48
CA PRO A 194 19.34 -4.98 15.29
C PRO A 194 18.69 -6.35 15.52
N VAL A 195 19.48 -7.39 15.85
CA VAL A 195 18.92 -8.75 16.05
C VAL A 195 17.97 -8.79 17.25
N TRP A 196 18.44 -8.34 18.42
CA TRP A 196 17.74 -8.47 19.70
C TRP A 196 17.33 -7.13 20.33
N SER A 197 18.11 -6.07 20.14
CA SER A 197 17.93 -4.78 20.84
C SER A 197 16.62 -4.09 20.46
N LEU A 198 15.79 -3.77 21.46
CA LEU A 198 14.63 -2.90 21.32
C LEU A 198 15.03 -1.45 21.61
N SER A 199 15.56 -0.78 20.60
CA SER A 199 15.91 0.65 20.66
C SER A 199 15.59 1.31 19.32
N GLN A 200 15.16 2.57 19.35
CA GLN A 200 15.00 3.40 18.15
C GLN A 200 16.36 3.70 17.49
N VAL A 201 17.41 3.88 18.31
CA VAL A 201 18.76 4.29 17.88
C VAL A 201 19.82 3.38 18.54
N PRO A 202 19.88 2.08 18.21
CA PRO A 202 20.94 1.17 18.69
C PRO A 202 22.32 1.60 18.18
N ARG A 203 23.13 2.24 19.04
CA ARG A 203 24.49 2.75 18.73
C ARG A 203 25.37 1.71 18.02
N CYS A 204 25.35 0.45 18.47
CA CYS A 204 26.14 -0.65 17.88
C CYS A 204 25.57 -1.23 16.56
N CYS A 205 24.49 -0.66 16.00
CA CYS A 205 23.87 -1.12 14.76
C CYS A 205 23.54 0.08 13.83
N PRO A 206 24.56 0.70 13.21
CA PRO A 206 24.36 1.75 12.22
C PRO A 206 23.61 1.22 10.98
N PRO A 207 22.65 1.99 10.44
CA PRO A 207 21.97 1.64 9.18
C PRO A 207 22.98 1.49 8.04
N SER A 208 23.02 0.31 7.42
CA SER A 208 23.94 0.07 6.30
C SER A 208 23.47 0.75 5.02
N LEU A 209 24.39 1.42 4.33
CA LEU A 209 24.17 1.94 2.98
C LEU A 209 23.66 0.87 2.01
N ILE A 210 24.07 -0.40 2.17
CA ILE A 210 23.60 -1.51 1.30
C ILE A 210 22.10 -1.72 1.50
N CYS A 211 21.63 -1.78 2.75
CA CYS A 211 20.21 -1.91 3.06
C CYS A 211 19.41 -0.69 2.59
N ILE A 212 19.95 0.53 2.68
CA ILE A 212 19.29 1.72 2.11
C ILE A 212 19.23 1.63 0.57
N TRP A 213 20.25 1.05 -0.08
CA TRP A 213 20.28 0.84 -1.53
C TRP A 213 19.32 -0.25 -2.02
N THR A 214 19.00 -1.29 -1.23
CA THR A 214 17.98 -2.28 -1.65
C THR A 214 16.59 -1.64 -1.75
N PHE A 215 16.20 -0.75 -0.83
CA PHE A 215 14.96 0.03 -0.94
C PHE A 215 14.99 1.00 -2.14
N ARG A 216 16.13 1.66 -2.41
CA ARG A 216 16.29 2.51 -3.61
C ARG A 216 16.14 1.72 -4.90
N TRP A 217 16.71 0.51 -4.95
CA TRP A 217 16.57 -0.39 -6.08
C TRP A 217 15.13 -0.89 -6.24
N LEU A 218 14.42 -1.12 -5.14
CA LEU A 218 12.99 -1.47 -5.14
C LEU A 218 12.13 -0.37 -5.78
N ILE A 219 12.25 0.90 -5.36
CA ILE A 219 11.47 1.98 -6.00
C ILE A 219 11.83 2.16 -7.48
N VAL A 220 13.11 2.02 -7.86
CA VAL A 220 13.52 2.07 -9.27
C VAL A 220 12.85 0.96 -10.08
N ARG A 221 12.81 -0.28 -9.58
CA ARG A 221 12.12 -1.40 -10.25
C ARG A 221 10.61 -1.23 -10.33
N ILE A 222 9.97 -0.73 -9.26
CA ILE A 222 8.51 -0.50 -9.25
C ILE A 222 8.14 0.51 -10.33
N MET A 223 8.79 1.67 -10.35
CA MET A 223 8.44 2.76 -11.26
C MET A 223 8.78 2.42 -12.71
N LEU A 224 9.99 1.90 -12.99
CA LEU A 224 10.36 1.48 -14.35
C LEU A 224 9.47 0.34 -14.85
N GLY A 225 9.14 -0.64 -14.00
CA GLY A 225 8.25 -1.74 -14.35
C GLY A 225 6.84 -1.28 -14.72
N ALA A 226 6.28 -0.34 -13.95
CA ALA A 226 4.99 0.30 -14.22
C ALA A 226 5.00 1.15 -15.49
N GLY A 227 6.04 1.96 -15.73
CA GLY A 227 6.12 2.80 -16.94
C GLY A 227 6.33 1.97 -18.21
N LEU A 228 7.18 0.94 -18.15
CA LEU A 228 7.50 0.10 -19.32
C LEU A 228 6.30 -0.75 -19.76
N ILE A 229 5.54 -1.31 -18.81
CA ILE A 229 4.35 -2.12 -19.15
C ILE A 229 3.23 -1.26 -19.77
N LYS A 230 3.15 0.03 -19.42
CA LYS A 230 2.21 0.99 -20.03
C LYS A 230 2.58 1.30 -21.49
N ILE A 231 3.83 1.68 -21.77
CA ILE A 231 4.28 1.92 -23.17
C ILE A 231 4.13 0.68 -24.05
N ARG A 232 4.47 -0.50 -23.51
CA ARG A 232 4.42 -1.79 -24.25
C ARG A 232 3.01 -2.37 -24.38
N GLY A 233 2.10 -2.00 -23.48
CA GLY A 233 0.71 -2.46 -23.45
C GLY A 233 -0.21 -1.70 -24.41
N ASP A 234 -1.33 -1.20 -23.89
CA ASP A 234 -2.37 -0.56 -24.68
C ASP A 234 -1.85 0.63 -25.51
N LYS A 235 -2.38 0.76 -26.72
CA LYS A 235 -2.12 1.89 -27.59
C LYS A 235 -2.52 3.22 -26.94
N CYS A 236 -3.52 3.25 -26.04
CA CYS A 236 -3.93 4.49 -25.38
C CYS A 236 -2.80 5.18 -24.59
N TRP A 237 -1.79 4.44 -24.12
CA TRP A 237 -0.66 5.02 -23.38
C TRP A 237 0.24 5.80 -24.33
N ARG A 238 0.47 5.26 -25.53
CA ARG A 238 1.24 5.88 -26.62
C ARG A 238 0.49 7.03 -27.29
N ASP A 239 -0.83 6.91 -27.42
CA ASP A 239 -1.72 7.95 -27.96
C ASP A 239 -2.04 9.06 -26.92
N LEU A 240 -1.57 8.91 -25.66
CA LEU A 240 -1.80 9.79 -24.50
C LEU A 240 -3.27 9.93 -24.04
N THR A 241 -4.14 8.97 -24.36
CA THR A 241 -5.59 9.02 -24.08
C THR A 241 -6.07 8.08 -22.97
N CYS A 242 -5.22 7.34 -22.27
CA CYS A 242 -5.71 6.37 -21.27
C CYS A 242 -6.49 7.02 -20.11
N MET A 243 -6.11 8.24 -19.70
CA MET A 243 -6.78 8.95 -18.61
C MET A 243 -8.20 9.40 -18.96
N ASP A 244 -8.56 9.50 -20.26
CA ASP A 244 -9.93 9.74 -20.73
C ASP A 244 -10.90 8.61 -20.28
N TYR A 245 -10.38 7.41 -19.98
CA TYR A 245 -11.15 6.24 -19.55
C TYR A 245 -10.89 5.85 -18.10
N HIS A 246 -9.62 5.88 -17.67
CA HIS A 246 -9.15 5.20 -16.46
C HIS A 246 -9.89 5.63 -15.18
N TYR A 247 -10.24 6.91 -15.04
CA TYR A 247 -10.95 7.40 -13.85
C TYR A 247 -12.34 6.76 -13.64
N GLU A 248 -13.04 6.41 -14.73
CA GLU A 248 -14.33 5.70 -14.67
C GLU A 248 -14.15 4.18 -14.57
N THR A 249 -13.14 3.63 -15.26
CA THR A 249 -12.99 2.17 -15.43
C THR A 249 -12.07 1.48 -14.44
N GLN A 250 -11.34 2.22 -13.59
CA GLN A 250 -10.54 1.68 -12.48
C GLN A 250 -11.36 0.79 -11.50
N PRO A 251 -10.72 -0.09 -10.70
CA PRO A 251 -11.41 -1.08 -9.89
C PRO A 251 -12.48 -0.50 -8.95
N VAL A 252 -12.08 0.35 -8.01
CA VAL A 252 -12.98 1.04 -7.08
C VAL A 252 -12.71 2.55 -7.17
N PRO A 253 -13.44 3.30 -8.02
CA PRO A 253 -13.28 4.74 -8.11
C PRO A 253 -13.68 5.43 -6.80
N ASN A 254 -13.18 6.65 -6.60
CA ASN A 254 -13.48 7.46 -5.42
C ASN A 254 -14.25 8.75 -5.83
N PRO A 255 -14.71 9.58 -4.88
CA PRO A 255 -15.45 10.82 -5.20
C PRO A 255 -14.68 11.78 -6.10
N VAL A 256 -13.36 11.82 -5.99
CA VAL A 256 -12.50 12.72 -6.78
C VAL A 256 -12.36 12.21 -8.22
N SER A 257 -12.31 10.90 -8.42
CA SER A 257 -12.29 10.26 -9.75
C SER A 257 -13.46 10.72 -10.63
N TYR A 258 -14.65 10.87 -10.05
CA TYR A 258 -15.86 11.34 -10.74
C TYR A 258 -15.68 12.75 -11.34
N TYR A 259 -15.00 13.64 -10.61
CA TYR A 259 -14.69 15.00 -11.08
C TYR A 259 -13.50 15.02 -12.04
N LEU A 260 -12.43 14.26 -11.74
CA LEU A 260 -11.24 14.20 -12.60
C LEU A 260 -11.55 13.62 -13.98
N HIS A 261 -12.46 12.65 -14.10
CA HIS A 261 -12.95 12.14 -15.39
C HIS A 261 -13.64 13.20 -16.27
N ARG A 262 -13.94 14.40 -15.73
CA ARG A 262 -14.54 15.52 -16.48
C ARG A 262 -13.53 16.60 -16.86
N SER A 263 -12.25 16.40 -16.55
CA SER A 263 -11.18 17.30 -16.97
C SER A 263 -11.10 17.41 -18.51
N PRO A 264 -10.70 18.56 -19.07
CA PRO A 264 -10.43 18.68 -20.49
C PRO A 264 -9.37 17.68 -20.98
N TRP A 265 -9.52 17.21 -22.22
CA TRP A 265 -8.61 16.24 -22.86
C TRP A 265 -7.12 16.61 -22.80
N TRP A 266 -6.78 17.90 -22.76
CA TRP A 266 -5.39 18.36 -22.66
C TRP A 266 -4.79 18.13 -21.27
N ILE A 267 -5.61 18.13 -20.21
CA ILE A 267 -5.20 17.71 -18.86
C ILE A 267 -4.91 16.21 -18.88
N HIS A 268 -5.79 15.39 -19.44
CA HIS A 268 -5.59 13.94 -19.54
C HIS A 268 -4.33 13.54 -20.34
N ARG A 269 -4.00 14.28 -21.41
CA ARG A 269 -2.72 14.10 -22.12
C ARG A 269 -1.52 14.52 -21.28
N PHE A 270 -1.62 15.62 -20.52
CA PHE A 270 -0.56 16.08 -19.63
C PHE A 270 -0.35 15.12 -18.44
N GLU A 271 -1.41 14.60 -17.83
CA GLU A 271 -1.38 13.53 -16.82
C GLU A 271 -0.70 12.29 -17.39
N THR A 272 -1.09 11.84 -18.59
CA THR A 272 -0.48 10.69 -19.26
C THR A 272 1.01 10.90 -19.56
N LEU A 273 1.41 12.09 -20.02
CA LEU A 273 2.82 12.43 -20.24
C LEU A 273 3.61 12.50 -18.92
N SER A 274 3.00 13.05 -17.87
CA SER A 274 3.60 13.16 -16.53
C SER A 274 3.80 11.78 -15.89
N ASN A 275 2.85 10.85 -16.04
CA ASN A 275 3.01 9.45 -15.67
C ASN A 275 4.28 8.86 -16.29
N HIS A 276 4.44 8.95 -17.62
CA HIS A 276 5.61 8.45 -18.31
C HIS A 276 6.92 9.10 -17.84
N PHE A 277 6.94 10.42 -17.63
CA PHE A 277 8.13 11.11 -17.12
C PHE A 277 8.53 10.61 -15.70
N ILE A 278 7.57 10.50 -14.79
CA ILE A 278 7.80 10.11 -13.40
C ILE A 278 8.15 8.62 -13.26
N GLU A 279 7.57 7.77 -14.12
CA GLU A 279 7.81 6.33 -14.11
C GLU A 279 9.07 5.90 -14.87
N LEU A 280 9.48 6.63 -15.91
CA LEU A 280 10.59 6.22 -16.79
C LEU A 280 11.86 7.07 -16.66
N ILE A 281 11.76 8.37 -16.38
CA ILE A 281 12.92 9.26 -16.36
C ILE A 281 13.36 9.54 -14.92
N VAL A 282 12.43 9.93 -14.05
CA VAL A 282 12.72 10.30 -12.66
C VAL A 282 13.42 9.19 -11.83
N PRO A 283 13.19 7.86 -12.03
CA PRO A 283 13.90 6.84 -11.27
C PRO A 283 15.42 6.88 -11.46
N PHE A 284 15.91 7.30 -12.63
CA PHE A 284 17.35 7.44 -12.90
C PHE A 284 18.02 8.52 -12.03
N PHE A 285 17.26 9.50 -11.53
CA PHE A 285 17.78 10.53 -10.62
C PHE A 285 18.31 9.94 -9.29
N THR A 286 17.92 8.70 -8.94
CA THR A 286 18.48 7.92 -7.82
C THR A 286 20.01 7.80 -7.88
N PHE A 287 20.55 7.71 -9.10
CA PHE A 287 21.98 7.54 -9.38
C PHE A 287 22.73 8.87 -9.51
N MET A 288 22.04 9.99 -9.74
CA MET A 288 22.62 11.31 -10.06
C MET A 288 23.03 12.15 -8.82
N GLY A 289 23.52 11.50 -7.76
CA GLY A 289 24.00 12.17 -6.53
C GLY A 289 22.90 12.60 -5.54
N ARG A 290 23.29 13.27 -4.45
CA ARG A 290 22.40 13.55 -3.30
C ARG A 290 21.18 14.41 -3.65
N ARG A 291 21.39 15.53 -4.35
CA ARG A 291 20.31 16.49 -4.67
C ARG A 291 19.24 15.83 -5.55
N MET A 292 19.65 15.21 -6.65
CA MET A 292 18.74 14.53 -7.59
C MET A 292 18.02 13.35 -6.93
N ARG A 293 18.69 12.61 -6.02
CA ARG A 293 18.03 11.54 -5.26
C ARG A 293 16.92 12.07 -4.33
N ILE A 294 17.13 13.19 -3.65
CA ILE A 294 16.08 13.83 -2.84
C ILE A 294 14.92 14.29 -3.75
N VAL A 295 15.23 14.89 -4.91
CA VAL A 295 14.22 15.27 -5.92
C VAL A 295 13.42 14.06 -6.41
N ASN A 296 14.06 12.92 -6.69
CA ASN A 296 13.36 11.65 -6.97
C ASN A 296 12.41 11.30 -5.82
N GLY A 297 12.91 11.20 -4.58
CA GLY A 297 12.09 10.87 -3.42
C GLY A 297 10.86 11.78 -3.26
N VAL A 298 11.01 13.09 -3.46
CA VAL A 298 9.90 14.05 -3.41
C VAL A 298 8.90 13.82 -4.55
N ILE A 299 9.36 13.71 -5.79
CA ILE A 299 8.49 13.50 -6.95
C ILE A 299 7.74 12.18 -6.83
N GLN A 300 8.41 11.09 -6.45
CA GLN A 300 7.76 9.79 -6.26
C GLN A 300 6.70 9.84 -5.15
N ILE A 301 6.97 10.48 -4.02
CA ILE A 301 5.97 10.62 -2.94
C ILE A 301 4.78 11.46 -3.39
N LEU A 302 5.00 12.62 -4.02
CA LEU A 302 3.93 13.47 -4.54
C LEU A 302 3.08 12.73 -5.57
N PHE A 303 3.71 11.96 -6.46
CA PHE A 303 3.02 11.15 -7.45
C PHE A 303 2.11 10.09 -6.80
N GLN A 304 2.62 9.33 -5.84
CA GLN A 304 1.80 8.35 -5.11
C GLN A 304 0.66 9.02 -4.32
N VAL A 305 0.88 10.21 -3.74
CA VAL A 305 -0.17 10.99 -3.08
C VAL A 305 -1.28 11.42 -4.06
N VAL A 306 -0.92 11.88 -5.26
CA VAL A 306 -1.90 12.18 -6.33
C VAL A 306 -2.72 10.94 -6.67
N LEU A 307 -2.08 9.77 -6.83
CA LEU A 307 -2.78 8.50 -7.12
C LEU A 307 -3.72 8.06 -5.99
N ILE A 308 -3.36 8.29 -4.71
CA ILE A 308 -4.23 8.02 -3.54
C ILE A 308 -5.45 8.96 -3.56
N ILE A 309 -5.25 10.24 -3.87
CA ILE A 309 -6.34 11.21 -3.96
C ILE A 309 -7.26 10.90 -5.15
N SER A 310 -6.72 10.38 -6.26
CA SER A 310 -7.46 10.22 -7.50
C SER A 310 -8.20 8.88 -7.68
N GLY A 311 -7.92 7.86 -6.85
CA GLY A 311 -8.56 6.54 -6.92
C GLY A 311 -8.24 5.62 -5.75
N ASN A 312 -9.06 4.60 -5.49
CA ASN A 312 -8.76 3.63 -4.44
C ASN A 312 -7.91 2.49 -5.01
N LEU A 313 -6.61 2.49 -4.72
CA LEU A 313 -5.67 1.43 -5.12
C LEU A 313 -5.18 0.60 -3.92
N SER A 314 -6.08 0.17 -3.03
CA SER A 314 -5.72 -0.59 -1.82
C SER A 314 -4.65 0.18 -1.01
N PHE A 315 -3.66 -0.52 -0.45
CA PHE A 315 -2.44 0.04 0.13
C PHE A 315 -1.25 0.13 -0.85
N LEU A 316 -1.44 -0.13 -2.16
CA LEU A 316 -0.35 -0.16 -3.16
C LEU A 316 0.47 1.14 -3.20
N ASN A 317 -0.21 2.28 -3.30
CA ASN A 317 0.44 3.59 -3.43
C ASN A 317 1.19 3.95 -2.13
N TRP A 318 0.56 3.68 -0.97
CA TRP A 318 1.15 3.86 0.36
C TRP A 318 2.40 2.99 0.55
N LEU A 319 2.36 1.74 0.07
CA LEU A 319 3.49 0.82 0.08
C LEU A 319 4.61 1.26 -0.87
N THR A 320 4.28 1.96 -1.97
CA THR A 320 5.26 2.51 -2.93
C THR A 320 5.91 3.82 -2.43
N ILE A 321 5.24 4.55 -1.53
CA ILE A 321 5.88 5.64 -0.75
C ILE A 321 7.01 5.09 0.12
N VAL A 322 6.87 3.90 0.71
CA VAL A 322 7.87 3.33 1.64
C VAL A 322 9.29 3.30 1.08
N PRO A 323 9.61 2.63 -0.05
CA PRO A 323 10.97 2.61 -0.59
C PRO A 323 11.44 3.99 -1.08
N SER A 324 10.51 4.91 -1.43
CA SER A 324 10.85 6.30 -1.77
C SER A 324 11.46 7.06 -0.58
N LEU A 325 11.09 6.72 0.66
CA LEU A 325 11.67 7.31 1.88
C LEU A 325 13.18 7.05 2.02
N ALA A 326 13.71 5.97 1.42
CA ALA A 326 15.14 5.68 1.41
C ALA A 326 15.97 6.68 0.56
N CYS A 327 15.32 7.57 -0.19
CA CYS A 327 15.99 8.66 -0.90
C CYS A 327 16.49 9.78 0.03
N PHE A 328 15.87 9.93 1.20
CA PHE A 328 16.15 11.00 2.16
C PHE A 328 17.15 10.56 3.23
N ASP A 329 18.00 11.49 3.68
CA ASP A 329 18.93 11.31 4.79
C ASP A 329 18.41 11.98 6.08
N ASP A 330 19.10 11.76 7.20
CA ASP A 330 18.68 12.28 8.51
C ASP A 330 18.56 13.81 8.54
N ALA A 331 19.43 14.52 7.82
CA ALA A 331 19.33 15.96 7.63
C ALA A 331 18.01 16.37 6.94
N SER A 332 17.55 15.59 5.96
CA SER A 332 16.31 15.84 5.22
C SER A 332 15.04 15.49 6.03
N LEU A 333 15.07 14.45 6.87
CA LEU A 333 13.93 14.01 7.68
C LEU A 333 13.94 14.57 9.12
N GLY A 334 14.97 15.31 9.50
CA GLY A 334 15.17 15.84 10.85
C GLY A 334 14.10 16.82 11.35
N PHE A 335 13.19 17.28 10.49
CA PHE A 335 12.03 18.10 10.87
C PHE A 335 10.87 17.27 11.46
N LEU A 336 10.77 15.98 11.13
CA LEU A 336 9.74 15.07 11.64
C LEU A 336 9.94 14.68 13.12
N PHE A 337 11.10 15.03 13.69
CA PHE A 337 11.48 14.68 15.05
C PHE A 337 11.65 15.93 15.90
N ARG A 338 11.02 15.93 17.08
CA ARG A 338 11.06 17.05 18.04
C ARG A 338 12.50 17.45 18.35
N SER A 339 12.78 18.75 18.30
CA SER A 339 14.10 19.28 18.67
C SER A 339 14.36 19.10 20.16
N GLY A 340 15.58 18.72 20.52
CA GLY A 340 16.04 18.60 21.92
C GLY A 340 15.67 17.32 22.67
N SER A 341 14.93 16.37 22.09
CA SER A 341 14.59 15.10 22.78
C SER A 341 14.48 13.88 21.86
N GLY A 342 14.45 12.69 22.46
CA GLY A 342 14.25 11.41 21.76
C GLY A 342 15.32 11.08 20.71
N ALA A 343 14.90 10.43 19.63
CA ALA A 343 15.80 9.93 18.58
C ALA A 343 16.69 11.03 17.94
N LYS A 344 16.20 12.25 17.75
CA LYS A 344 16.98 13.34 17.15
C LYS A 344 18.16 13.76 18.03
N LYS A 345 17.96 13.81 19.35
CA LYS A 345 19.05 14.07 20.31
C LYS A 345 20.08 12.94 20.28
N ALA A 346 19.63 11.68 20.34
CA ALA A 346 20.51 10.52 20.29
C ALA A 346 21.35 10.44 19.00
N VAL A 347 20.79 10.81 17.84
CA VAL A 347 21.54 10.86 16.57
C VAL A 347 22.55 12.00 16.54
N LEU A 348 22.21 13.19 17.08
CA LEU A 348 23.18 14.28 17.22
C LEU A 348 24.32 13.93 18.17
N GLU A 349 24.04 13.24 19.29
CA GLU A 349 25.08 12.72 20.19
C GLU A 349 26.04 11.76 19.48
N ILE A 350 25.52 10.78 18.73
CA ILE A 350 26.34 9.84 17.94
C ILE A 350 27.17 10.60 16.90
N GLN A 351 26.58 11.52 16.14
CA GLN A 351 27.31 12.29 15.12
C GLN A 351 28.41 13.18 15.73
N ASN A 352 28.19 13.73 16.92
CA ASN A 352 29.20 14.51 17.64
C ASN A 352 30.32 13.62 18.22
N GLU A 353 29.98 12.42 18.72
CA GLU A 353 30.96 11.41 19.14
C GLU A 353 31.84 10.96 17.95
N ASP A 354 31.20 10.69 16.79
CA ASP A 354 31.89 10.36 15.55
C ASP A 354 32.83 11.50 15.09
N ALA A 355 32.34 12.75 15.07
CA ALA A 355 33.11 13.93 14.67
C ALA A 355 34.27 14.27 15.63
N THR A 356 34.19 13.86 16.89
CA THR A 356 35.26 14.02 17.89
C THR A 356 36.22 12.82 17.97
N GLY A 357 36.10 11.85 17.05
CA GLY A 357 36.96 10.66 17.00
C GLY A 357 36.70 9.67 18.15
N ARG A 358 35.59 9.81 18.88
CA ARG A 358 35.19 8.93 20.00
C ARG A 358 34.34 7.75 19.53
N THR A 359 34.52 7.33 18.27
CA THR A 359 33.83 6.17 17.69
C THR A 359 34.18 4.91 18.47
N PRO A 360 33.20 4.13 18.99
CA PRO A 360 33.50 2.85 19.64
C PRO A 360 34.12 1.87 18.63
N GLU A 361 35.12 1.10 19.06
CA GLU A 361 35.80 0.15 18.18
C GLU A 361 34.83 -0.91 17.59
N PRO A 362 35.08 -1.35 16.34
CA PRO A 362 34.19 -2.27 15.64
C PRO A 362 34.18 -3.66 16.30
N ASN A 363 33.16 -3.89 17.14
CA ASN A 363 32.91 -5.19 17.78
C ASN A 363 32.69 -6.29 16.72
N LYS A 364 33.04 -7.56 17.04
CA LYS A 364 32.77 -8.76 16.24
C LYS A 364 31.33 -8.80 15.68
N GLY A 365 30.34 -8.36 16.46
CA GLY A 365 28.95 -8.25 16.01
C GLY A 365 28.73 -7.28 14.85
N MET A 366 29.46 -6.16 14.79
CA MET A 366 29.42 -5.20 13.68
C MET A 366 30.09 -5.78 12.42
N LEU A 367 31.16 -6.56 12.58
CA LEU A 367 31.80 -7.25 11.46
C LEU A 367 30.90 -8.33 10.86
N ILE A 368 30.29 -9.19 11.70
CA ILE A 368 29.29 -10.18 11.27
C ILE A 368 28.12 -9.48 10.56
N ARG A 369 27.62 -8.37 11.11
CA ARG A 369 26.55 -7.58 10.48
C ARG A 369 26.96 -7.00 9.13
N ARG A 370 28.21 -6.56 8.96
CA ARG A 370 28.76 -6.12 7.67
C ARG A 370 28.76 -7.26 6.65
N VAL A 371 29.19 -8.46 7.03
CA VAL A 371 29.12 -9.66 6.17
C VAL A 371 27.67 -9.95 5.77
N VAL A 372 26.73 -10.02 6.73
CA VAL A 372 25.30 -10.25 6.44
C VAL A 372 24.73 -9.21 5.47
N ASN A 373 25.10 -7.94 5.61
CA ASN A 373 24.65 -6.88 4.70
C ASN A 373 25.23 -7.01 3.29
N VAL A 374 26.49 -7.44 3.16
CA VAL A 374 27.12 -7.72 1.86
C VAL A 374 26.45 -8.94 1.22
N SER A 375 26.21 -10.01 1.97
CA SER A 375 25.48 -11.20 1.48
C SER A 375 24.06 -10.86 1.02
N LEU A 376 23.35 -9.98 1.72
CA LEU A 376 22.06 -9.44 1.25
C LEU A 376 22.21 -8.70 -0.08
N GLY A 377 23.22 -7.83 -0.21
CA GLY A 377 23.49 -7.10 -1.45
C GLY A 377 23.75 -8.04 -2.64
N VAL A 378 24.54 -9.10 -2.43
CA VAL A 378 24.81 -10.14 -3.42
C VAL A 378 23.55 -10.92 -3.77
N LEU A 379 22.75 -11.34 -2.77
CA LEU A 379 21.49 -12.07 -2.97
C LEU A 379 20.49 -11.26 -3.79
N ILE A 380 20.26 -9.99 -3.42
CA ILE A 380 19.35 -9.10 -4.15
C ILE A 380 19.88 -8.82 -5.56
N GLY A 381 21.21 -8.67 -5.74
CA GLY A 381 21.83 -8.55 -7.07
C GLY A 381 21.57 -9.76 -7.96
N TYR A 382 21.79 -10.98 -7.43
CA TYR A 382 21.53 -12.23 -8.14
C TYR A 382 20.06 -12.42 -8.50
N LEU A 383 19.15 -12.27 -7.53
CA LEU A 383 17.70 -12.39 -7.76
C LEU A 383 17.14 -11.29 -8.67
N SER A 384 17.85 -10.17 -8.83
CA SER A 384 17.48 -9.11 -9.79
C SER A 384 17.79 -9.45 -11.24
N ILE A 385 18.63 -10.46 -11.53
CA ILE A 385 18.99 -10.85 -12.91
C ILE A 385 17.74 -11.19 -13.75
N PRO A 386 16.87 -12.16 -13.39
CA PRO A 386 15.67 -12.46 -14.17
C PRO A 386 14.69 -11.28 -14.24
N VAL A 387 14.61 -10.46 -13.19
CA VAL A 387 13.76 -9.26 -13.16
C VAL A 387 14.24 -8.21 -14.16
N VAL A 388 15.55 -7.94 -14.23
CA VAL A 388 16.14 -7.02 -15.20
C VAL A 388 16.00 -7.56 -16.63
N MET A 389 16.22 -8.87 -16.85
CA MET A 389 15.97 -9.51 -18.14
C MET A 389 14.50 -9.33 -18.58
N ASN A 390 13.53 -9.49 -17.68
CA ASN A 390 12.12 -9.24 -17.96
C ASN A 390 11.80 -7.76 -18.25
N LEU A 391 12.46 -6.81 -17.55
CA LEU A 391 12.32 -5.39 -17.83
C LEU A 391 12.92 -4.99 -19.20
N LEU A 392 13.99 -5.66 -19.63
CA LEU A 392 14.60 -5.45 -20.95
C LEU A 392 13.84 -6.16 -22.09
N SER A 393 13.06 -7.20 -21.78
CA SER A 393 12.26 -7.94 -22.75
C SER A 393 11.17 -7.07 -23.41
N SER A 394 10.89 -7.34 -24.69
CA SER A 394 9.72 -6.79 -25.39
C SER A 394 8.40 -7.38 -24.88
N THR A 395 8.42 -8.63 -24.44
CA THR A 395 7.27 -9.36 -23.86
C THR A 395 7.35 -9.40 -22.34
N GLN A 396 7.44 -8.23 -21.71
CA GLN A 396 7.52 -8.09 -20.26
C GLN A 396 6.30 -8.72 -19.56
N VAL A 397 6.54 -9.67 -18.66
CA VAL A 397 5.52 -10.26 -17.80
C VAL A 397 5.31 -9.37 -16.57
N MET A 398 4.05 -9.22 -16.13
CA MET A 398 3.63 -8.34 -15.02
C MET A 398 3.48 -9.12 -13.71
N ASN A 399 3.79 -8.49 -12.57
CA ASN A 399 3.52 -8.96 -11.21
C ASN A 399 3.95 -10.41 -10.92
N THR A 400 5.03 -10.85 -11.55
CA THR A 400 5.58 -12.20 -11.44
C THR A 400 6.71 -12.24 -10.42
N SER A 401 6.65 -13.23 -9.52
CA SER A 401 7.81 -13.69 -8.75
C SER A 401 8.53 -14.79 -9.51
N PHE A 402 9.86 -14.77 -9.49
CA PHE A 402 10.69 -15.87 -9.99
C PHE A 402 11.14 -16.83 -8.88
N ASP A 403 10.76 -16.56 -7.62
CA ASP A 403 11.14 -17.36 -6.46
C ASP A 403 9.95 -17.64 -5.50
N PRO A 404 9.90 -18.78 -4.78
CA PRO A 404 8.78 -19.10 -3.88
C PRO A 404 8.62 -18.19 -2.67
N LEU A 405 9.66 -17.44 -2.29
CA LEU A 405 9.68 -16.54 -1.14
C LEU A 405 9.30 -15.09 -1.52
N ARG A 406 9.14 -14.82 -2.82
CA ARG A 406 8.77 -13.53 -3.42
C ARG A 406 9.69 -12.40 -2.98
N ILE A 407 11.00 -12.67 -2.94
CA ILE A 407 12.00 -11.73 -2.40
C ILE A 407 12.36 -10.64 -3.41
N VAL A 408 12.39 -10.94 -4.72
CA VAL A 408 12.63 -9.93 -5.77
C VAL A 408 11.66 -10.13 -6.93
N ASN A 409 10.68 -9.24 -7.03
CA ASN A 409 9.58 -9.38 -7.98
C ASN A 409 9.68 -8.39 -9.15
N THR A 410 8.90 -8.69 -10.19
CA THR A 410 8.52 -7.72 -11.22
C THR A 410 7.24 -7.00 -10.81
N TYR A 411 7.13 -5.72 -11.16
CA TYR A 411 5.96 -4.91 -10.86
C TYR A 411 5.41 -4.28 -12.13
N GLY A 412 4.09 -4.27 -12.27
CA GLY A 412 3.40 -3.53 -13.31
C GLY A 412 1.97 -3.26 -12.89
N ALA A 413 1.45 -2.12 -13.33
CA ALA A 413 0.10 -1.68 -13.04
C ALA A 413 -0.52 -1.08 -14.31
N PHE A 414 -1.74 -1.50 -14.63
CA PHE A 414 -2.59 -0.89 -15.67
C PHE A 414 -1.95 -0.79 -17.07
N GLY A 415 -1.13 -1.79 -17.46
CA GLY A 415 -0.60 -1.88 -18.83
C GLY A 415 -1.69 -1.94 -19.91
N SER A 416 -2.85 -2.52 -19.57
CA SER A 416 -4.09 -2.47 -20.37
C SER A 416 -5.18 -1.71 -19.62
N ILE A 417 -5.99 -0.92 -20.34
CA ILE A 417 -7.06 -0.10 -19.77
C ILE A 417 -8.40 -0.47 -20.42
N THR A 418 -9.38 -0.84 -19.60
CA THR A 418 -10.76 -1.03 -20.09
C THR A 418 -11.35 0.33 -20.48
N LYS A 419 -12.03 0.40 -21.62
CA LYS A 419 -12.62 1.64 -22.18
C LYS A 419 -14.10 1.84 -21.83
N GLU A 420 -14.75 0.79 -21.32
CA GLU A 420 -16.12 0.83 -20.80
C GLU A 420 -16.15 0.19 -19.42
N ARG A 421 -16.93 0.75 -18.49
CA ARG A 421 -17.18 0.09 -17.21
C ARG A 421 -18.34 -0.89 -17.37
N THR A 422 -18.07 -2.17 -17.14
CA THR A 422 -19.09 -3.21 -16.99
C THR A 422 -19.14 -3.67 -15.54
N GLU A 423 -20.31 -4.10 -15.09
CA GLU A 423 -20.54 -4.55 -13.72
C GLU A 423 -21.51 -5.74 -13.72
N VAL A 424 -21.22 -6.72 -12.86
CA VAL A 424 -22.16 -7.80 -12.51
C VAL A 424 -22.92 -7.37 -11.27
N ILE A 425 -24.24 -7.52 -11.31
CA ILE A 425 -25.18 -7.26 -10.22
C ILE A 425 -25.88 -8.57 -9.87
N PHE A 426 -25.79 -9.00 -8.63
CA PHE A 426 -26.54 -10.17 -8.13
C PHE A 426 -27.97 -9.76 -7.81
N GLN A 427 -28.93 -10.56 -8.25
CA GLN A 427 -30.35 -10.38 -7.95
C GLN A 427 -30.94 -11.68 -7.40
N GLY A 428 -31.79 -11.60 -6.39
CA GLY A 428 -32.57 -12.73 -5.86
C GLY A 428 -34.07 -12.51 -6.03
N THR A 429 -34.86 -13.58 -5.99
CA THR A 429 -36.33 -13.49 -5.94
C THR A 429 -36.95 -14.62 -5.10
N LEU A 430 -38.11 -14.33 -4.51
CA LEU A 430 -38.97 -15.31 -3.83
C LEU A 430 -40.01 -15.96 -4.77
N SER A 431 -40.08 -15.54 -6.04
CA SER A 431 -40.99 -16.11 -7.04
C SER A 431 -40.80 -17.62 -7.22
N GLN A 432 -41.89 -18.33 -7.53
CA GLN A 432 -41.83 -19.76 -7.84
C GLN A 432 -41.18 -20.02 -9.21
N ASP A 433 -41.63 -19.30 -10.25
CA ASP A 433 -41.04 -19.34 -11.60
C ASP A 433 -40.11 -18.13 -11.80
N PRO A 434 -38.82 -18.33 -12.11
CA PRO A 434 -37.89 -17.23 -12.38
C PRO A 434 -38.13 -16.53 -13.73
N LYS A 435 -39.03 -17.07 -14.57
CA LYS A 435 -39.45 -16.51 -15.87
C LYS A 435 -40.76 -15.74 -15.81
N ASP A 436 -41.45 -15.74 -14.66
CA ASP A 436 -42.67 -14.95 -14.46
C ASP A 436 -42.37 -13.45 -14.69
N PRO A 437 -43.08 -12.77 -15.62
CA PRO A 437 -42.92 -11.34 -15.85
C PRO A 437 -43.13 -10.46 -14.61
N GLU A 438 -43.98 -10.91 -13.66
CA GLU A 438 -44.28 -10.20 -12.41
C GLU A 438 -43.30 -10.54 -11.28
N ALA A 439 -42.29 -11.39 -11.54
CA ALA A 439 -41.27 -11.74 -10.54
C ALA A 439 -40.45 -10.50 -10.12
N ILE A 440 -40.59 -10.09 -8.87
CA ILE A 440 -39.77 -9.03 -8.28
C ILE A 440 -38.37 -9.59 -8.03
N TRP A 441 -37.36 -8.94 -8.62
CA TRP A 441 -35.94 -9.27 -8.48
C TRP A 441 -35.22 -8.17 -7.70
N GLU A 442 -34.72 -8.51 -6.51
CA GLU A 442 -34.11 -7.56 -5.58
C GLU A 442 -32.58 -7.63 -5.64
N GLU A 443 -31.91 -6.47 -5.62
CA GLU A 443 -30.47 -6.35 -5.83
C GLU A 443 -29.66 -6.39 -4.53
N TYR A 444 -28.66 -7.27 -4.48
CA TYR A 444 -27.63 -7.25 -3.45
C TYR A 444 -26.65 -6.10 -3.71
N GLN A 445 -26.23 -5.40 -2.65
CA GLN A 445 -25.24 -4.32 -2.75
C GLN A 445 -23.94 -4.71 -2.03
N PHE A 446 -22.81 -4.45 -2.69
CA PHE A 446 -21.47 -4.61 -2.13
C PHE A 446 -21.04 -3.35 -1.36
N LEU A 447 -19.93 -3.41 -0.62
CA LEU A 447 -19.51 -2.36 0.31
C LEU A 447 -19.00 -1.08 -0.38
N CYS A 448 -18.34 -1.18 -1.53
CA CYS A 448 -17.69 -0.06 -2.22
C CYS A 448 -17.68 -0.17 -3.76
N LYS A 449 -17.83 -1.38 -4.31
CA LYS A 449 -18.03 -1.61 -5.75
C LYS A 449 -19.29 -0.87 -6.24
N PRO A 450 -19.26 -0.23 -7.42
CA PRO A 450 -20.46 0.35 -8.04
C PRO A 450 -21.60 -0.67 -8.20
N GLY A 451 -22.79 -0.21 -7.83
CA GLY A 451 -24.03 -0.99 -7.74
C GLY A 451 -25.22 -0.06 -7.92
N ASP A 452 -25.87 0.34 -6.83
CA ASP A 452 -26.86 1.42 -6.86
C ASP A 452 -26.33 2.70 -7.56
N ILE A 453 -27.20 3.32 -8.35
CA ILE A 453 -26.91 4.52 -9.15
C ILE A 453 -26.87 5.81 -8.32
N TYR A 454 -27.51 5.82 -7.15
CA TYR A 454 -27.48 6.93 -6.20
C TYR A 454 -26.29 6.85 -5.23
N ARG A 455 -25.59 5.71 -5.18
CA ARG A 455 -24.40 5.53 -4.33
C ARG A 455 -23.23 6.38 -4.83
N GLN A 456 -22.76 7.29 -3.98
CA GLN A 456 -21.49 7.98 -4.17
C GLN A 456 -20.32 6.98 -4.14
N PRO A 457 -19.34 7.07 -5.06
CA PRO A 457 -18.12 6.24 -5.00
C PRO A 457 -17.41 6.40 -3.65
N CYS A 458 -16.93 5.32 -3.06
CA CYS A 458 -16.40 5.34 -1.69
C CYS A 458 -14.93 5.81 -1.61
N LEU A 459 -14.49 6.27 -0.44
CA LEU A 459 -13.09 6.57 -0.13
C LEU A 459 -12.58 5.56 0.90
N ILE A 460 -11.67 4.66 0.48
CA ILE A 460 -11.27 3.50 1.31
C ILE A 460 -9.77 3.31 1.48
N SER A 461 -8.92 3.88 0.62
CA SER A 461 -7.46 3.69 0.73
C SER A 461 -6.94 4.18 2.09
N PRO A 462 -6.13 3.40 2.83
CA PRO A 462 -5.39 2.20 2.41
C PRO A 462 -6.11 0.85 2.55
N TYR A 463 -7.37 0.81 3.00
CA TYR A 463 -8.12 -0.43 3.17
C TYR A 463 -8.48 -1.09 1.82
N HIS A 464 -8.73 -2.39 1.85
CA HIS A 464 -8.95 -3.21 0.66
C HIS A 464 -10.10 -4.20 0.85
N TYR A 465 -11.22 -3.94 0.19
CA TYR A 465 -12.32 -4.90 0.06
C TYR A 465 -12.00 -5.89 -1.07
N ARG A 466 -11.54 -7.09 -0.70
CA ARG A 466 -11.03 -8.09 -1.65
C ARG A 466 -12.14 -8.63 -2.57
N LEU A 467 -13.36 -8.74 -2.04
CA LEU A 467 -14.54 -9.18 -2.79
C LEU A 467 -14.96 -8.18 -3.87
N ASP A 468 -15.20 -6.93 -3.47
CA ASP A 468 -15.50 -5.80 -4.37
C ASP A 468 -14.49 -5.67 -5.51
N TRP A 469 -13.20 -5.81 -5.19
CA TRP A 469 -12.12 -5.72 -6.17
C TRP A 469 -12.13 -6.90 -7.16
N LEU A 470 -12.38 -8.13 -6.72
CA LEU A 470 -12.45 -9.28 -7.63
C LEU A 470 -13.73 -9.30 -8.47
N MET A 471 -14.83 -8.72 -7.98
CA MET A 471 -16.04 -8.53 -8.79
C MET A 471 -15.80 -7.61 -9.99
N TRP A 472 -14.89 -6.62 -9.89
CA TRP A 472 -14.46 -5.82 -11.04
C TRP A 472 -13.75 -6.67 -12.10
N PHE A 473 -12.86 -7.59 -11.70
CA PHE A 473 -12.24 -8.53 -12.64
C PHE A 473 -13.27 -9.48 -13.27
N ALA A 474 -14.21 -10.02 -12.48
CA ALA A 474 -15.27 -10.89 -12.98
C ALA A 474 -16.13 -10.20 -14.05
N ALA A 475 -16.38 -8.90 -13.93
CA ALA A 475 -17.21 -8.15 -14.89
C ALA A 475 -16.62 -8.02 -16.31
N PHE A 476 -15.37 -8.43 -16.53
CA PHE A 476 -14.72 -8.53 -17.86
C PHE A 476 -14.50 -9.98 -18.31
N GLN A 477 -14.77 -10.95 -17.45
CA GLN A 477 -14.62 -12.38 -17.71
C GLN A 477 -15.99 -13.02 -17.94
N THR A 478 -16.03 -14.34 -18.07
CA THR A 478 -17.27 -15.12 -17.98
C THR A 478 -17.34 -15.83 -16.62
N TYR A 479 -18.52 -16.28 -16.20
CA TYR A 479 -18.68 -16.96 -14.91
C TYR A 479 -17.98 -18.34 -14.88
N GLU A 480 -17.71 -18.95 -16.03
CA GLU A 480 -16.88 -20.16 -16.15
C GLU A 480 -15.40 -19.88 -15.89
N GLN A 481 -14.91 -18.67 -16.17
CA GLN A 481 -13.55 -18.23 -15.83
C GLN A 481 -13.44 -17.78 -14.37
N SER A 482 -14.53 -17.23 -13.83
CA SER A 482 -14.66 -16.76 -12.45
C SER A 482 -15.62 -17.64 -11.64
N GLU A 483 -15.33 -18.94 -11.55
CA GLU A 483 -16.21 -19.97 -10.93
C GLU A 483 -16.64 -19.63 -9.49
N TRP A 484 -15.82 -18.90 -8.75
CA TRP A 484 -16.11 -18.40 -7.39
C TRP A 484 -17.36 -17.51 -7.32
N VAL A 485 -17.78 -16.88 -8.43
CA VAL A 485 -19.03 -16.12 -8.55
C VAL A 485 -20.24 -17.05 -8.38
N ILE A 486 -20.18 -18.27 -8.93
CA ILE A 486 -21.22 -19.29 -8.76
C ILE A 486 -21.23 -19.85 -7.33
N HIS A 487 -20.06 -19.92 -6.68
CA HIS A 487 -20.01 -20.22 -5.25
C HIS A 487 -20.80 -19.17 -4.45
N ILE A 488 -20.55 -17.87 -4.68
CA ILE A 488 -21.32 -16.80 -4.02
C ILE A 488 -22.82 -16.93 -4.31
N ALA A 489 -23.23 -17.20 -5.55
CA ALA A 489 -24.64 -17.44 -5.89
C ALA A 489 -25.28 -18.54 -5.01
N GLY A 490 -24.58 -19.66 -4.77
CA GLY A 490 -25.02 -20.69 -3.84
C GLY A 490 -25.10 -20.24 -2.38
N ARG A 491 -24.17 -19.38 -1.91
CA ARG A 491 -24.21 -18.81 -0.54
C ARG A 491 -25.32 -17.76 -0.39
N LEU A 492 -25.64 -17.00 -1.44
CA LEU A 492 -26.81 -16.10 -1.53
C LEU A 492 -28.12 -16.88 -1.42
N LEU A 493 -28.26 -17.98 -2.19
CA LEU A 493 -29.41 -18.90 -2.15
C LEU A 493 -29.64 -19.56 -0.78
N ALA A 494 -28.57 -19.81 -0.01
CA ALA A 494 -28.70 -20.31 1.36
C ALA A 494 -28.91 -19.21 2.42
N ASN A 495 -28.89 -17.93 2.02
CA ASN A 495 -28.91 -16.75 2.89
C ASN A 495 -27.81 -16.82 3.99
N ASP A 496 -26.58 -17.20 3.61
CA ASP A 496 -25.50 -17.47 4.56
C ASP A 496 -24.98 -16.20 5.24
N THR A 497 -25.30 -16.04 6.52
CA THR A 497 -24.95 -14.84 7.30
C THR A 497 -23.45 -14.56 7.41
N ALA A 498 -22.58 -15.57 7.24
CA ALA A 498 -21.14 -15.34 7.30
C ALA A 498 -20.65 -14.70 6.01
N VAL A 499 -20.90 -15.32 4.84
CA VAL A 499 -20.47 -14.76 3.55
C VAL A 499 -21.17 -13.43 3.26
N LEU A 500 -22.45 -13.30 3.60
CA LEU A 500 -23.22 -12.08 3.35
C LEU A 500 -22.82 -10.90 4.25
N SER A 501 -22.00 -11.11 5.28
CA SER A 501 -21.37 -10.01 6.03
C SER A 501 -20.30 -9.23 5.24
N LEU A 502 -19.92 -9.72 4.04
CA LEU A 502 -19.10 -8.98 3.07
C LEU A 502 -19.94 -8.06 2.16
N LEU A 503 -21.26 -8.05 2.30
CA LEU A 503 -22.18 -7.21 1.55
C LEU A 503 -22.74 -6.09 2.43
N ASP A 504 -23.08 -4.99 1.78
CA ASP A 504 -23.65 -3.78 2.39
C ASP A 504 -25.16 -3.91 2.58
N HIS A 505 -25.82 -4.55 1.61
CA HIS A 505 -27.26 -4.80 1.64
C HIS A 505 -27.61 -6.20 1.13
N ASN A 506 -28.38 -6.92 1.94
CA ASN A 506 -29.03 -8.18 1.62
C ASN A 506 -30.55 -8.00 1.75
N PRO A 507 -31.32 -7.99 0.64
CA PRO A 507 -32.77 -7.79 0.70
C PRO A 507 -33.51 -8.92 1.46
N PHE A 508 -32.91 -10.11 1.56
CA PHE A 508 -33.49 -11.28 2.25
C PHE A 508 -33.03 -11.42 3.71
N GLN A 509 -32.39 -10.40 4.30
CA GLN A 509 -31.86 -10.48 5.66
C GLN A 509 -32.97 -10.65 6.71
N GLY A 510 -32.92 -11.74 7.49
CA GLY A 510 -33.93 -12.08 8.51
C GLY A 510 -35.22 -12.73 7.97
N GLY A 511 -35.52 -12.51 6.69
CA GLY A 511 -36.63 -13.14 5.96
C GLY A 511 -36.35 -14.58 5.53
N ASP A 512 -37.09 -15.03 4.52
CA ASP A 512 -36.87 -16.31 3.85
C ASP A 512 -35.77 -16.17 2.79
N PRO A 513 -34.96 -17.22 2.54
CA PRO A 513 -33.95 -17.21 1.48
C PRO A 513 -34.60 -17.09 0.09
N PRO A 514 -33.92 -16.45 -0.89
CA PRO A 514 -34.43 -16.40 -2.25
C PRO A 514 -34.49 -17.81 -2.85
N ARG A 515 -35.52 -18.07 -3.67
CA ARG A 515 -35.65 -19.34 -4.42
C ARG A 515 -34.69 -19.41 -5.59
N TRP A 516 -34.45 -18.25 -6.21
CA TRP A 516 -33.60 -18.11 -7.39
C TRP A 516 -32.65 -16.93 -7.21
N VAL A 517 -31.42 -17.10 -7.67
CA VAL A 517 -30.41 -16.03 -7.78
C VAL A 517 -29.88 -15.98 -9.19
N ARG A 518 -29.79 -14.78 -9.79
CA ARG A 518 -29.21 -14.54 -11.12
C ARG A 518 -28.14 -13.47 -11.07
N GLY A 519 -27.27 -13.48 -12.08
CA GLY A 519 -26.30 -12.42 -12.33
C GLY A 519 -26.72 -11.60 -13.54
N GLU A 520 -26.86 -10.29 -13.38
CA GLU A 520 -27.19 -9.37 -14.48
C GLU A 520 -26.00 -8.49 -14.83
N HIS A 521 -25.75 -8.30 -16.14
CA HIS A 521 -24.61 -7.56 -16.66
C HIS A 521 -25.04 -6.17 -17.13
N PHE A 522 -24.39 -5.14 -16.62
CA PHE A 522 -24.72 -3.74 -16.87
C PHE A 522 -23.49 -2.97 -17.32
N ARG A 523 -23.68 -2.07 -18.29
CA ARG A 523 -22.70 -1.02 -18.61
C ARG A 523 -22.98 0.17 -17.71
N TYR A 524 -21.99 0.61 -16.96
CA TYR A 524 -22.02 1.80 -16.12
C TYR A 524 -21.29 2.96 -16.79
N LYS A 525 -21.74 4.18 -16.52
CA LYS A 525 -21.04 5.44 -16.79
C LYS A 525 -21.27 6.40 -15.63
N PHE A 526 -20.33 7.28 -15.34
CA PHE A 526 -20.58 8.40 -14.43
C PHE A 526 -21.69 9.30 -15.00
N SER A 527 -22.57 9.79 -14.14
CA SER A 527 -23.42 10.94 -14.47
C SER A 527 -22.54 12.19 -14.67
N LYS A 528 -23.07 13.23 -15.32
CA LYS A 528 -22.30 14.45 -15.60
C LYS A 528 -22.77 15.56 -14.65
N PRO A 529 -21.86 16.25 -13.92
CA PRO A 529 -22.24 17.43 -13.13
C PRO A 529 -23.04 18.44 -13.97
N GLY A 530 -24.11 18.97 -13.40
CA GLY A 530 -25.00 19.91 -14.08
C GLY A 530 -26.01 19.29 -15.06
N THR A 531 -26.17 17.97 -15.12
CA THR A 531 -27.33 17.34 -15.79
C THR A 531 -28.43 16.98 -14.80
N ASP A 532 -29.67 16.85 -15.27
CA ASP A 532 -30.84 16.51 -14.45
C ASP A 532 -30.65 15.22 -13.65
N SER A 533 -29.92 14.25 -14.20
CA SER A 533 -29.61 13.00 -13.48
C SER A 533 -28.70 13.25 -12.27
N ALA A 534 -27.69 14.12 -12.40
CA ALA A 534 -26.83 14.49 -11.27
C ALA A 534 -27.59 15.39 -10.27
N ALA A 535 -28.49 16.26 -10.74
CA ALA A 535 -29.38 17.05 -9.88
C ALA A 535 -30.37 16.18 -9.08
N GLN A 536 -30.78 15.03 -9.63
CA GLN A 536 -31.53 13.96 -8.93
C GLN A 536 -30.66 13.11 -7.99
N GLY A 537 -29.38 13.45 -7.79
CA GLY A 537 -28.47 12.71 -6.91
C GLY A 537 -27.88 11.43 -7.50
N LYS A 538 -28.07 11.14 -8.79
CA LYS A 538 -27.47 9.95 -9.44
C LYS A 538 -25.99 10.23 -9.69
N TRP A 539 -25.12 9.37 -9.16
CA TRP A 539 -23.68 9.36 -9.46
C TRP A 539 -23.36 8.52 -10.69
N TRP A 540 -24.21 7.53 -10.98
CA TRP A 540 -24.05 6.62 -12.10
C TRP A 540 -25.27 6.62 -13.02
N LEU A 541 -25.02 6.26 -14.27
CA LEU A 541 -26.00 5.87 -15.27
C LEU A 541 -25.69 4.43 -15.65
N ARG A 542 -26.68 3.54 -15.63
CA ARG A 542 -26.50 2.12 -16.02
C ARG A 542 -27.44 1.71 -17.13
N LYS A 543 -26.96 0.85 -18.04
CA LYS A 543 -27.77 0.20 -19.08
C LYS A 543 -27.53 -1.32 -19.03
N ARG A 544 -28.59 -2.11 -18.93
CA ARG A 544 -28.50 -3.58 -19.01
C ARG A 544 -27.93 -4.00 -20.37
N ILE A 545 -26.97 -4.91 -20.34
CA ILE A 545 -26.36 -5.53 -21.53
C ILE A 545 -27.03 -6.89 -21.78
N GLY A 546 -27.17 -7.70 -20.74
CA GLY A 546 -27.77 -9.04 -20.78
C GLY A 546 -27.56 -9.77 -19.45
N ALA A 547 -27.96 -11.04 -19.39
CA ALA A 547 -27.66 -11.89 -18.25
C ALA A 547 -26.16 -12.25 -18.22
N TYR A 548 -25.55 -12.24 -17.04
CA TYR A 548 -24.20 -12.72 -16.79
C TYR A 548 -24.18 -14.23 -16.50
N PHE A 549 -25.12 -14.71 -15.69
CA PHE A 549 -25.48 -16.14 -15.58
C PHE A 549 -27.00 -16.26 -15.39
N PRO A 550 -27.64 -17.37 -15.84
CA PRO A 550 -29.09 -17.55 -15.75
C PRO A 550 -29.57 -17.64 -14.29
N PRO A 551 -30.89 -17.58 -14.02
CA PRO A 551 -31.44 -17.95 -12.72
C PRO A 551 -30.97 -19.34 -12.27
N LEU A 552 -30.36 -19.39 -11.09
CA LEU A 552 -29.87 -20.60 -10.42
C LEU A 552 -30.70 -20.84 -9.16
N ASP A 553 -30.96 -22.10 -8.86
CA ASP A 553 -31.54 -22.59 -7.61
C ASP A 553 -30.53 -23.44 -6.84
N LEU A 554 -30.86 -23.75 -5.58
CA LEU A 554 -29.96 -24.48 -4.68
C LEU A 554 -29.88 -26.00 -5.00
N GLU A 555 -30.88 -26.59 -5.65
CA GLU A 555 -30.88 -28.00 -6.03
C GLU A 555 -30.11 -28.23 -7.33
N GLY A 556 -30.33 -27.39 -8.35
CA GLY A 556 -29.56 -27.41 -9.61
C GLY A 556 -28.06 -27.23 -9.40
N LEU A 557 -27.64 -26.43 -8.40
CA LEU A 557 -26.22 -26.24 -8.06
C LEU A 557 -25.56 -27.42 -7.34
N ARG A 558 -26.31 -28.42 -6.85
CA ARG A 558 -25.76 -29.55 -6.07
C ARG A 558 -24.63 -30.29 -6.79
N GLY A 559 -24.83 -30.65 -8.05
CA GLY A 559 -23.83 -31.36 -8.84
C GLY A 559 -22.59 -30.51 -9.13
N TYR A 560 -22.77 -29.20 -9.33
CA TYR A 560 -21.66 -28.27 -9.56
C TYR A 560 -20.75 -28.18 -8.32
N PHE A 561 -21.33 -27.97 -7.14
CA PHE A 561 -20.59 -27.91 -5.87
C PHE A 561 -19.85 -29.23 -5.55
N GLN A 562 -20.50 -30.37 -5.79
CA GLN A 562 -19.88 -31.69 -5.65
C GLN A 562 -18.66 -31.85 -6.57
N SER A 563 -18.77 -31.45 -7.85
CA SER A 563 -17.66 -31.55 -8.82
C SER A 563 -16.41 -30.76 -8.41
N ARG A 564 -16.57 -29.68 -7.63
CA ARG A 564 -15.50 -28.81 -7.16
C ARG A 564 -15.05 -29.07 -5.72
N ASN A 565 -15.62 -30.10 -5.06
CA ASN A 565 -15.41 -30.38 -3.64
C ASN A 565 -15.69 -29.16 -2.73
N TRP A 566 -16.70 -28.36 -3.08
CA TRP A 566 -17.13 -27.23 -2.27
C TRP A 566 -18.21 -27.67 -1.26
N PRO A 567 -18.21 -27.12 -0.03
CA PRO A 567 -19.27 -27.40 0.93
C PRO A 567 -20.61 -26.94 0.37
N HIS A 568 -21.59 -27.85 0.29
CA HIS A 568 -22.91 -27.52 -0.21
C HIS A 568 -23.59 -26.53 0.74
N PRO A 569 -24.08 -25.36 0.28
CA PRO A 569 -24.76 -24.41 1.15
C PRO A 569 -26.04 -25.03 1.69
N HIS A 570 -26.32 -24.83 2.97
CA HIS A 570 -27.52 -25.37 3.63
C HIS A 570 -28.36 -24.22 4.17
N ILE A 571 -29.64 -24.18 3.79
CA ILE A 571 -30.61 -23.27 4.40
C ILE A 571 -30.72 -23.64 5.87
N ARG A 572 -30.28 -22.74 6.76
CA ARG A 572 -30.46 -22.91 8.21
C ARG A 572 -31.95 -22.87 8.52
N ARG A 573 -32.56 -24.03 8.77
CA ARG A 573 -33.92 -24.10 9.36
C ARG A 573 -33.92 -23.27 10.64
N LYS A 574 -34.81 -22.27 10.72
CA LYS A 574 -35.11 -21.58 11.98
C LYS A 574 -35.44 -22.66 13.01
N ARG A 575 -34.70 -22.70 14.13
CA ARG A 575 -35.16 -23.42 15.32
C ARG A 575 -36.31 -22.58 15.86
N ASN A 576 -37.53 -23.11 15.73
CA ASN A 576 -38.73 -22.55 16.36
C ASN A 576 -38.59 -22.56 17.89
#